data_AF-A0A936A0W5-F1
#
_entry.id   AF-A0A936A0W5-F1
#
_cell.length_a   1.000
_cell.length_b   1.000
_cell.length_c   1.000
_cell.angle_alpha   90.00
_cell.angle_beta   90.00
_cell.angle_gamma   90.00
#
_symmetry.space_group_name_H-M   'P 1'
#
loop_
_entity.id
_entity.type
_entity.pdbx_description
1 polymer ?
#
loop_
_entity_poly.entity_id
_entity_poly.type
_entity_poly.pdbx_seq_one_letter_code
_entity_poly.pdbx_strand_id
1 'polypeptide(L)'
;MQTTKPAFRLPLAARIFLVCGGLITAAILAAVAVTYSQGRKIADASVESALSTSVSVQDAAKQAQLDQIQTLVSFIAQDPAVVQYFASSTDSVTDAGLFGETETVDPLATGSVSLADLLSERQSQYPFALGIFLDDQGNVLARTDEQEAVQESLRDDAFLQPAISDVQPISGFWRQGATLYQAAITPVQRDEDLLGFLLLAQAVDDTFAMKVGDISGAHIAYLFPGSPVKVVSSSLSDEQAQDLAKNLGPDSVAGKAIETAQSVETLELTLGSGKWIGRLRPVDADAGPHLGSALLLTSADRAYAGFQRILNLVLAAGPRFTGVGASAVVPAGQGHFATGPSIGAGGRRSGRRQLPDARVGVGHRRTGPAVAQFRSAPVRPSGEKRYRRLRDKPVAVSA
;
A
#
# COMPACT_ATOMS: atom_id res chain seq x y z
N MET A 1 54.85 38.30 -58.98
CA MET A 1 54.07 38.95 -57.91
C MET A 1 53.71 37.90 -56.87
N GLN A 2 54.40 37.88 -55.73
CA GLN A 2 54.08 37.00 -54.61
C GLN A 2 53.31 37.81 -53.57
N THR A 3 52.02 37.53 -53.42
CA THR A 3 51.16 38.11 -52.41
C THR A 3 51.38 37.37 -51.08
N THR A 4 52.29 37.87 -50.26
CA THR A 4 52.49 37.37 -48.89
C THR A 4 51.25 37.67 -48.04
N LYS A 5 50.47 36.63 -47.74
CA LYS A 5 49.38 36.66 -46.75
C LYS A 5 49.93 37.15 -45.40
N PRO A 6 49.37 38.20 -44.78
CA PRO A 6 49.78 38.61 -43.44
C PRO A 6 49.36 37.51 -42.46
N ALA A 7 50.36 36.86 -41.85
CA ALA A 7 50.15 35.90 -40.77
C ALA A 7 49.75 36.67 -39.51
N PHE A 8 48.46 36.63 -39.17
CA PHE A 8 47.91 37.26 -37.98
C PHE A 8 48.49 36.58 -36.73
N ARG A 9 49.52 37.17 -36.12
CA ARG A 9 50.08 36.69 -34.85
C ARG A 9 49.30 37.33 -33.71
N LEU A 10 48.48 36.54 -33.03
CA LEU A 10 47.80 36.94 -31.80
C LEU A 10 48.84 37.43 -30.76
N PRO A 11 48.63 38.58 -30.11
CA PRO A 11 49.53 39.05 -29.05
C PRO A 11 49.61 38.02 -27.92
N LEU A 12 50.79 37.88 -27.31
CA LEU A 12 51.08 36.88 -26.26
C LEU A 12 50.03 36.92 -25.13
N ALA A 13 49.61 38.12 -24.74
CA ALA A 13 48.55 38.34 -23.75
C ALA A 13 47.21 37.72 -24.14
N ALA A 14 46.80 37.79 -25.42
CA ALA A 14 45.56 37.20 -25.90
C ALA A 14 45.61 35.66 -25.89
N ARG A 15 46.77 35.07 -26.19
CA ARG A 15 46.97 33.61 -26.07
C ARG A 15 46.86 33.13 -24.63
N ILE A 16 47.53 33.82 -23.70
CA ILE A 16 47.46 33.48 -22.27
C ILE A 16 46.03 33.65 -21.75
N PHE A 17 45.35 34.72 -22.14
CA PHE A 17 43.96 34.96 -21.75
C PHE A 17 43.02 33.88 -22.29
N LEU A 18 43.17 33.47 -23.56
CA LEU A 18 42.36 32.38 -24.14
C LEU A 18 42.63 31.04 -23.47
N VAL A 19 43.88 30.72 -23.15
CA VAL A 19 44.23 29.48 -22.46
C VAL A 19 43.64 29.48 -21.05
N CYS A 20 43.88 30.52 -20.25
CA CYS A 20 43.32 30.61 -18.89
C CYS A 20 41.80 30.64 -18.89
N GLY A 21 41.18 31.44 -19.77
CA GLY A 21 39.73 31.51 -19.91
C GLY A 21 39.14 30.15 -20.30
N GLY A 22 39.73 29.48 -21.29
CA GLY A 22 39.32 28.14 -21.71
C GLY A 22 39.45 27.11 -20.59
N LEU A 23 40.52 27.17 -19.79
CA LEU A 23 40.74 26.27 -18.66
C LEU A 23 39.69 26.48 -17.55
N ILE A 24 39.34 27.73 -17.25
CA ILE A 24 38.28 28.07 -16.29
C ILE A 24 36.92 27.58 -16.81
N THR A 25 36.59 27.84 -18.08
CA THR A 25 35.32 27.38 -18.67
C THR A 25 35.23 25.86 -18.68
N ALA A 26 36.31 25.16 -19.04
CA ALA A 26 36.36 23.70 -19.01
C ALA A 26 36.20 23.14 -17.59
N ALA A 27 36.82 23.76 -16.58
CA ALA A 27 36.67 23.36 -15.18
C ALA A 27 35.21 23.54 -14.70
N ILE A 28 34.57 24.65 -15.05
CA ILE A 28 33.15 24.90 -14.73
C ILE A 28 32.26 23.86 -15.42
N LEU A 29 32.47 23.60 -16.72
CA LEU A 29 31.71 22.60 -17.46
C LEU A 29 31.86 21.19 -16.87
N ALA A 30 33.09 20.79 -16.50
CA ALA A 30 33.35 19.52 -15.86
C ALA A 30 32.64 19.42 -14.49
N ALA A 31 32.68 20.48 -13.68
CA ALA A 31 31.98 20.52 -12.40
C ALA A 31 30.45 20.41 -12.57
N VAL A 32 29.87 21.09 -13.55
CA VAL A 32 28.44 21.00 -13.88
C VAL A 32 28.09 19.58 -14.35
N ALA A 33 28.89 18.99 -15.24
CA ALA A 33 28.67 17.63 -15.74
C ALA A 33 28.73 16.58 -14.61
N VAL A 34 29.71 16.69 -13.71
CA VAL A 34 29.83 15.81 -12.55
C VAL A 34 28.64 15.99 -11.61
N THR A 35 28.26 17.23 -11.30
CA THR A 35 27.10 17.54 -10.44
C THR A 35 25.80 16.99 -11.03
N TYR A 36 25.62 17.12 -12.35
CA TYR A 36 24.47 16.56 -13.06
C TYR A 36 24.44 15.03 -12.98
N SER A 37 25.60 14.37 -13.16
CA SER A 37 25.70 12.91 -13.08
C SER A 37 25.44 12.36 -11.67
N GLN A 38 25.93 13.06 -10.64
CA GLN A 38 25.71 12.66 -9.24
C GLN A 38 24.28 12.97 -8.80
N GLY A 39 23.71 14.09 -9.26
CA GLY A 39 22.31 14.44 -9.00
C GLY A 39 21.35 13.37 -9.49
N ARG A 40 21.57 12.79 -10.67
CA ARG A 40 20.74 11.71 -11.20
C ARG A 40 20.79 10.46 -10.32
N LYS A 41 21.99 10.02 -9.90
CA LYS A 41 22.17 8.87 -9.01
C LYS A 41 21.51 9.05 -7.64
N ILE A 42 21.62 10.24 -7.05
CA ILE A 42 21.01 10.56 -5.76
C ILE A 42 19.48 10.57 -5.87
N ALA A 43 18.97 11.05 -7.00
CA ALA A 43 17.54 11.10 -7.23
C ALA A 43 16.95 9.71 -7.47
N ASP A 44 17.62 8.85 -8.23
CA ASP A 44 17.25 7.44 -8.37
C ASP A 44 17.22 6.72 -7.01
N ALA A 45 18.22 6.98 -6.14
CA ALA A 45 18.25 6.43 -4.79
C ALA A 45 17.11 6.97 -3.88
N SER A 46 16.68 8.21 -4.10
CA SER A 46 15.58 8.83 -3.35
C SER A 46 14.23 8.23 -3.78
N VAL A 47 14.03 8.01 -5.09
CA VAL A 47 12.87 7.30 -5.64
C VAL A 47 12.81 5.89 -5.05
N GLU A 48 13.94 5.17 -5.06
CA GLU A 48 14.04 3.81 -4.54
C GLU A 48 13.70 3.74 -3.05
N SER A 49 14.24 4.66 -2.24
CA SER A 49 13.94 4.72 -0.80
C SER A 49 12.49 5.10 -0.52
N ALA A 50 11.91 6.02 -1.29
CA ALA A 50 10.50 6.40 -1.14
C ALA A 50 9.58 5.23 -1.49
N LEU A 51 9.83 4.56 -2.62
CA LEU A 51 9.08 3.39 -3.06
C LEU A 51 9.20 2.23 -2.05
N SER A 52 10.40 1.92 -1.57
CA SER A 52 10.61 0.85 -0.57
C SER A 52 9.89 1.14 0.75
N THR A 53 9.89 2.40 1.21
CA THR A 53 9.17 2.80 2.42
C THR A 53 7.66 2.67 2.21
N SER A 54 7.15 3.15 1.08
CA SER A 54 5.74 3.01 0.72
C SER A 54 5.32 1.55 0.62
N VAL A 55 6.10 0.69 -0.04
CA VAL A 55 5.84 -0.77 -0.12
C VAL A 55 5.66 -1.36 1.28
N SER A 56 6.59 -1.06 2.19
CA SER A 56 6.57 -1.60 3.56
C SER A 56 5.31 -1.15 4.33
N VAL A 57 4.93 0.11 4.18
CA VAL A 57 3.72 0.67 4.80
C VAL A 57 2.45 0.03 4.21
N GLN A 58 2.42 -0.22 2.90
CA GLN A 58 1.28 -0.86 2.25
C GLN A 58 1.15 -2.32 2.64
N ASP A 59 2.26 -3.05 2.69
CA ASP A 59 2.25 -4.46 3.12
C ASP A 59 1.77 -4.56 4.57
N ALA A 60 2.17 -3.63 5.45
CA ALA A 60 1.64 -3.54 6.80
C ALA A 60 0.13 -3.20 6.84
N ALA A 61 -0.35 -2.28 6.00
CA ALA A 61 -1.77 -1.93 5.95
C ALA A 61 -2.63 -3.10 5.44
N LYS A 62 -2.15 -3.83 4.42
CA LYS A 62 -2.80 -5.04 3.91
C LYS A 62 -2.88 -6.12 4.98
N GLN A 63 -1.76 -6.38 5.68
CA GLN A 63 -1.72 -7.37 6.75
C GLN A 63 -2.68 -7.01 7.89
N ALA A 64 -2.69 -5.74 8.32
CA ALA A 64 -3.57 -5.30 9.39
C ALA A 64 -5.06 -5.50 9.04
N GLN A 65 -5.43 -5.33 7.77
CA GLN A 65 -6.81 -5.60 7.33
C GLN A 65 -7.12 -7.09 7.28
N LEU A 66 -6.21 -7.93 6.81
CA LEU A 66 -6.38 -9.39 6.84
C LEU A 66 -6.52 -9.90 8.28
N ASP A 67 -5.69 -9.40 9.20
CA ASP A 67 -5.77 -9.74 10.62
C ASP A 67 -7.12 -9.30 11.22
N GLN A 68 -7.62 -8.13 10.81
CA GLN A 68 -8.93 -7.63 11.23
C GLN A 68 -10.07 -8.54 10.73
N ILE A 69 -10.06 -8.92 9.45
CA ILE A 69 -11.09 -9.81 8.87
C ILE A 69 -11.01 -11.19 9.49
N GLN A 70 -9.80 -11.75 9.68
CA GLN A 70 -9.58 -13.03 10.36
C GLN A 70 -10.13 -13.02 11.79
N THR A 71 -9.88 -11.94 12.53
CA THR A 71 -10.40 -11.76 13.90
C THR A 71 -11.93 -11.70 13.87
N LEU A 72 -12.51 -10.95 12.94
CA LEU A 72 -13.94 -10.79 12.80
C LEU A 72 -14.64 -12.12 12.45
N VAL A 73 -14.14 -12.84 11.45
CA VAL A 73 -14.73 -14.14 11.05
C VAL A 73 -14.64 -15.15 12.18
N SER A 74 -13.52 -15.17 12.91
CA SER A 74 -13.35 -16.08 14.05
C SER A 74 -14.30 -15.74 15.20
N PHE A 75 -14.52 -14.44 15.45
CA PHE A 75 -15.47 -13.98 16.45
C PHE A 75 -16.92 -14.39 16.09
N ILE A 76 -17.32 -14.22 14.82
CA ILE A 76 -18.67 -14.59 14.36
C ILE A 76 -18.84 -16.11 14.35
N ALA A 77 -17.85 -16.86 13.89
CA ALA A 77 -17.89 -18.34 13.85
C ALA A 77 -18.01 -18.98 15.24
N GLN A 78 -17.55 -18.29 16.30
CA GLN A 78 -17.62 -18.74 17.69
C GLN A 78 -18.88 -18.24 18.42
N ASP A 79 -19.74 -17.44 17.78
CA ASP A 79 -20.96 -16.94 18.40
C ASP A 79 -21.95 -18.11 18.63
N PRO A 80 -22.39 -18.36 19.88
CA PRO A 80 -23.33 -19.43 20.17
C PRO A 80 -24.63 -19.38 19.35
N ALA A 81 -25.11 -18.17 19.00
CA ALA A 81 -26.29 -18.03 18.15
C ALA A 81 -26.00 -18.58 16.75
N VAL A 82 -24.85 -18.22 16.17
CA VAL A 82 -24.43 -18.70 14.84
C VAL A 82 -24.28 -20.22 14.85
N VAL A 83 -23.61 -20.79 15.85
CA VAL A 83 -23.41 -22.25 15.98
C VAL A 83 -24.74 -23.00 16.19
N GLN A 84 -25.69 -22.42 16.93
CA GLN A 84 -27.02 -23.01 17.11
C GLN A 84 -27.82 -23.00 15.81
N TYR A 85 -27.86 -21.85 15.12
CA TYR A 85 -28.57 -21.72 13.85
C TYR A 85 -27.98 -22.65 12.78
N PHE A 86 -26.66 -22.69 12.66
CA PHE A 86 -25.96 -23.52 11.69
C PHE A 86 -26.26 -25.01 11.92
N ALA A 87 -26.21 -25.49 13.16
CA ALA A 87 -26.57 -26.87 13.43
C ALA A 87 -28.04 -27.15 13.10
N SER A 88 -28.96 -26.25 13.44
CA SER A 88 -30.39 -26.47 13.15
C SER A 88 -30.73 -26.46 11.65
N SER A 89 -29.92 -25.79 10.82
CA SER A 89 -30.13 -25.73 9.37
C SER A 89 -29.44 -26.86 8.60
N THR A 90 -28.40 -27.47 9.19
CA THR A 90 -27.64 -28.58 8.58
C THR A 90 -28.02 -29.95 9.11
N ASP A 91 -28.65 -30.02 10.27
CA ASP A 91 -29.25 -31.24 10.81
C ASP A 91 -30.43 -31.61 9.90
N SER A 92 -30.10 -32.37 8.85
CA SER A 92 -31.05 -32.95 7.92
C SER A 92 -32.06 -33.70 8.77
N VAL A 93 -33.34 -33.34 8.68
CA VAL A 93 -34.44 -34.05 9.34
C VAL A 93 -34.48 -35.49 8.83
N THR A 94 -33.64 -36.36 9.38
CA THR A 94 -33.74 -37.81 9.27
C THR A 94 -34.66 -38.38 10.35
N ASP A 95 -35.27 -37.55 11.18
CA ASP A 95 -36.20 -37.98 12.22
C ASP A 95 -37.49 -37.14 12.25
N ALA A 96 -38.38 -37.42 11.30
CA ALA A 96 -39.80 -37.10 11.43
C ALA A 96 -40.65 -38.20 10.77
N GLY A 97 -40.45 -39.43 11.23
CA GLY A 97 -41.37 -40.55 11.01
C GLY A 97 -42.65 -40.46 11.85
N LEU A 98 -43.12 -39.26 12.17
CA LEU A 98 -44.33 -39.00 12.96
C LEU A 98 -45.02 -37.79 12.33
N PHE A 99 -46.29 -37.99 11.93
CA PHE A 99 -47.17 -37.05 11.22
C PHE A 99 -46.98 -37.05 9.70
N GLY A 100 -47.72 -37.95 9.05
CA GLY A 100 -47.92 -37.92 7.62
C GLY A 100 -48.73 -36.69 7.22
N GLU A 101 -48.09 -35.78 6.50
CA GLU A 101 -48.65 -35.06 5.37
C GLU A 101 -47.47 -34.47 4.57
N THR A 102 -47.34 -34.94 3.33
CA THR A 102 -46.31 -34.59 2.36
C THR A 102 -46.45 -33.13 1.91
N GLU A 103 -45.90 -32.21 2.69
CA GLU A 103 -45.29 -31.00 2.14
C GLU A 103 -43.78 -31.23 2.11
N THR A 104 -43.26 -31.57 0.94
CA THR A 104 -41.82 -31.62 0.66
C THR A 104 -41.28 -30.18 0.64
N VAL A 105 -41.29 -29.51 1.78
CA VAL A 105 -40.51 -28.29 1.97
C VAL A 105 -39.09 -28.76 2.16
N ASP A 106 -38.23 -28.46 1.19
CA ASP A 106 -36.80 -28.79 1.28
C ASP A 106 -36.22 -28.10 2.53
N PRO A 107 -35.83 -28.86 3.57
CA PRO A 107 -35.32 -28.27 4.81
C PRO A 107 -34.02 -27.49 4.57
N LEU A 108 -33.24 -27.85 3.53
CA LEU A 108 -32.05 -27.10 3.12
C LEU A 108 -32.42 -25.74 2.51
N ALA A 109 -33.54 -25.65 1.78
CA ALA A 109 -34.03 -24.39 1.21
C ALA A 109 -34.59 -23.44 2.28
N THR A 110 -35.11 -23.95 3.40
CA THR A 110 -35.59 -23.12 4.51
C THR A 110 -34.44 -22.70 5.44
N GLY A 111 -33.47 -23.60 5.64
CA GLY A 111 -32.25 -23.33 6.41
C GLY A 111 -31.32 -22.32 5.75
N SER A 112 -31.18 -22.35 4.42
CA SER A 112 -30.35 -21.41 3.65
C SER A 112 -30.84 -19.96 3.76
N VAL A 113 -32.16 -19.73 3.67
CA VAL A 113 -32.77 -18.39 3.83
C VAL A 113 -32.50 -17.83 5.23
N SER A 114 -32.66 -18.65 6.27
CA SER A 114 -32.41 -18.23 7.65
C SER A 114 -30.94 -17.89 7.92
N LEU A 115 -30.01 -18.65 7.33
CA LEU A 115 -28.57 -18.35 7.41
C LEU A 115 -28.19 -17.09 6.63
N ALA A 116 -28.81 -16.84 5.47
CA ALA A 116 -28.60 -15.62 4.70
C ALA A 116 -29.08 -14.36 5.44
N ASP A 117 -30.23 -14.46 6.13
CA ASP A 117 -30.74 -13.39 6.99
C ASP A 117 -29.80 -13.10 8.15
N LEU A 118 -29.28 -14.15 8.82
CA LEU A 118 -28.28 -14.00 9.88
C LEU A 118 -27.01 -13.33 9.38
N LEU A 119 -26.49 -13.73 8.20
CA LEU A 119 -25.34 -13.07 7.60
C LEU A 119 -25.62 -11.60 7.28
N SER A 120 -26.81 -11.29 6.76
CA SER A 120 -27.23 -9.91 6.46
C SER A 120 -27.33 -9.05 7.72
N GLU A 121 -27.84 -9.62 8.83
CA GLU A 121 -27.84 -8.95 10.13
C GLU A 121 -26.41 -8.65 10.58
N ARG A 122 -25.50 -9.63 10.49
CA ARG A 122 -24.09 -9.42 10.85
C ARG A 122 -23.39 -8.42 9.93
N GLN A 123 -23.75 -8.37 8.65
CA GLN A 123 -23.23 -7.39 7.70
C GLN A 123 -23.64 -5.96 8.07
N SER A 124 -24.84 -5.78 8.64
CA SER A 124 -25.28 -4.47 9.15
C SER A 124 -24.50 -4.03 10.40
N GLN A 125 -24.01 -4.98 11.20
CA GLN A 125 -23.24 -4.72 12.42
C GLN A 125 -21.73 -4.56 12.14
N TYR A 126 -21.22 -5.33 11.18
CA TYR A 126 -19.81 -5.38 10.82
C TYR A 126 -19.64 -5.17 9.31
N PRO A 127 -18.83 -4.18 8.89
CA PRO A 127 -18.75 -3.79 7.48
C PRO A 127 -17.88 -4.77 6.69
N PHE A 128 -18.43 -5.93 6.32
CA PHE A 128 -17.86 -6.84 5.32
C PHE A 128 -18.66 -6.75 4.01
N ALA A 129 -18.01 -7.02 2.87
CA ALA A 129 -18.65 -6.92 1.56
C ALA A 129 -19.41 -8.21 1.19
N LEU A 130 -18.89 -9.36 1.60
CA LEU A 130 -19.42 -10.68 1.26
C LEU A 130 -19.25 -11.61 2.45
N GLY A 131 -20.33 -12.28 2.84
CA GLY A 131 -20.32 -13.39 3.79
C GLY A 131 -20.88 -14.65 3.13
N ILE A 132 -20.24 -15.80 3.37
CA ILE A 132 -20.66 -17.10 2.84
C ILE A 132 -20.57 -18.14 3.95
N PHE A 133 -21.65 -18.90 4.15
CA PHE A 133 -21.64 -20.14 4.92
C PHE A 133 -21.46 -21.33 3.97
N LEU A 134 -20.54 -22.22 4.32
CA LEU A 134 -20.26 -23.47 3.62
C LEU A 134 -20.55 -24.65 4.54
N ASP A 135 -21.03 -25.76 3.98
CA ASP A 135 -21.09 -27.03 4.70
C ASP A 135 -19.68 -27.63 4.93
N ASP A 136 -19.61 -28.78 5.59
CA ASP A 136 -18.36 -29.51 5.86
C ASP A 136 -17.66 -30.03 4.58
N GLN A 137 -18.37 -30.08 3.45
CA GLN A 137 -17.84 -30.47 2.15
C GLN A 137 -17.44 -29.29 1.26
N GLY A 138 -17.70 -28.05 1.69
CA GLY A 138 -17.40 -26.84 0.92
C GLY A 138 -18.50 -26.40 -0.05
N ASN A 139 -19.73 -26.88 0.09
CA ASN A 139 -20.87 -26.40 -0.68
C ASN A 139 -21.49 -25.18 -0.02
N VAL A 140 -21.95 -24.23 -0.84
CA VAL A 140 -22.56 -22.99 -0.36
C VAL A 140 -23.94 -23.28 0.24
N LEU A 141 -24.08 -22.96 1.53
CA LEU A 141 -25.35 -23.01 2.25
C LEU A 141 -26.08 -21.68 2.20
N ALA A 142 -25.35 -20.57 2.32
CA ALA A 142 -25.90 -19.22 2.27
C ALA A 142 -24.83 -18.21 1.88
N ARG A 143 -25.23 -17.12 1.22
CA ARG A 143 -24.36 -16.00 0.84
C ARG A 143 -25.11 -14.68 0.90
N THR A 144 -24.40 -13.56 1.10
CA THR A 144 -25.03 -12.23 1.27
C THR A 144 -25.33 -11.49 -0.04
N ASP A 145 -24.65 -11.85 -1.13
CA ASP A 145 -24.76 -11.18 -2.43
C ASP A 145 -25.84 -11.76 -3.34
N GLU A 146 -26.36 -12.96 -3.03
CA GLU A 146 -27.42 -13.62 -3.78
C GLU A 146 -28.47 -14.19 -2.81
N GLN A 147 -29.75 -14.00 -3.12
CA GLN A 147 -30.85 -14.44 -2.24
C GLN A 147 -31.20 -15.93 -2.42
N GLU A 148 -30.93 -16.50 -3.59
CA GLU A 148 -31.06 -17.93 -3.84
C GLU A 148 -29.65 -18.53 -3.85
N ALA A 149 -29.30 -19.28 -2.81
CA ALA A 149 -28.08 -20.08 -2.83
C ALA A 149 -28.26 -21.18 -3.88
N VAL A 150 -27.73 -20.95 -5.09
CA VAL A 150 -27.49 -22.03 -6.04
C VAL A 150 -26.54 -23.00 -5.33
N GLN A 151 -26.78 -24.31 -5.44
CA GLN A 151 -25.85 -25.35 -4.93
C GLN A 151 -24.52 -25.28 -5.71
N GLU A 152 -23.75 -24.25 -5.43
CA GLU A 152 -22.39 -24.01 -5.91
C GLU A 152 -21.44 -24.68 -4.93
N SER A 153 -20.50 -25.46 -5.46
CA SER A 153 -19.43 -26.03 -4.65
C SER A 153 -18.19 -25.17 -4.80
N LEU A 154 -17.67 -24.69 -3.66
CA LEU A 154 -16.41 -23.94 -3.59
C LEU A 154 -15.24 -24.81 -3.11
N ARG A 155 -15.44 -26.12 -3.02
CA ARG A 155 -14.44 -27.10 -2.56
C ARG A 155 -13.14 -27.07 -3.36
N ASP A 156 -13.25 -26.88 -4.67
CA ASP A 156 -12.11 -26.90 -5.59
C ASP A 156 -11.49 -25.51 -5.81
N ASP A 157 -11.97 -24.47 -5.11
CA ASP A 157 -11.37 -23.15 -5.15
C ASP A 157 -9.98 -23.18 -4.50
N ALA A 158 -8.97 -22.67 -5.20
CA ALA A 158 -7.57 -22.76 -4.78
C ALA A 158 -7.28 -22.07 -3.44
N PHE A 159 -8.04 -21.03 -3.07
CA PHE A 159 -7.89 -20.34 -1.80
C PHE A 159 -8.60 -21.09 -0.66
N LEU A 160 -9.74 -21.71 -0.94
CA LEU A 160 -10.59 -22.36 0.07
C LEU A 160 -10.23 -23.81 0.34
N GLN A 161 -9.73 -24.52 -0.68
CA GLN A 161 -9.38 -25.94 -0.59
C GLN A 161 -8.49 -26.26 0.61
N PRO A 162 -7.41 -25.51 0.93
CA PRO A 162 -6.57 -25.83 2.08
C PRO A 162 -7.30 -25.64 3.41
N ALA A 163 -8.15 -24.63 3.52
CA ALA A 163 -8.93 -24.38 4.74
C ALA A 163 -9.94 -25.51 4.99
N ILE A 164 -10.57 -25.99 3.92
CA ILE A 164 -11.55 -27.08 3.97
C ILE A 164 -10.87 -28.42 4.26
N SER A 165 -9.76 -28.70 3.57
CA SER A 165 -9.07 -30.00 3.67
C SER A 165 -8.34 -30.18 5.01
N ASP A 166 -7.70 -29.12 5.50
CA ASP A 166 -6.93 -29.17 6.76
C ASP A 166 -7.76 -28.76 7.98
N VAL A 167 -9.00 -28.29 7.76
CA VAL A 167 -9.91 -27.75 8.78
C VAL A 167 -9.20 -26.69 9.63
N GLN A 168 -8.61 -25.70 8.95
CA GLN A 168 -7.85 -24.62 9.60
C GLN A 168 -8.34 -23.25 9.13
N PRO A 169 -8.29 -22.23 10.01
CA PRO A 169 -8.51 -20.86 9.59
C PRO A 169 -7.43 -20.38 8.61
N ILE A 170 -7.83 -19.72 7.53
CA ILE A 170 -6.93 -19.14 6.53
C ILE A 170 -7.43 -17.74 6.16
N SER A 171 -6.50 -16.80 5.97
CA SER A 171 -6.78 -15.49 5.41
C SER A 171 -5.81 -15.15 4.29
N GLY A 172 -6.27 -14.34 3.34
CA GLY A 172 -5.46 -13.91 2.21
C GLY A 172 -6.28 -13.18 1.15
N PHE A 173 -5.71 -13.07 -0.05
CA PHE A 173 -6.43 -12.55 -1.19
C PHE A 173 -7.18 -13.69 -1.89
N TRP A 174 -8.41 -13.40 -2.26
CA TRP A 174 -9.27 -14.32 -2.99
C TRP A 174 -9.92 -13.58 -4.14
N ARG A 175 -10.11 -14.26 -5.27
CA ARG A 175 -10.73 -13.68 -6.46
C ARG A 175 -11.99 -14.45 -6.80
N GLN A 176 -13.10 -13.73 -6.86
CA GLN A 176 -14.35 -14.27 -7.37
C GLN A 176 -14.73 -13.49 -8.64
N GLY A 177 -14.63 -14.16 -9.80
CA GLY A 177 -14.90 -13.57 -11.11
C GLY A 177 -14.09 -12.30 -11.41
N ALA A 178 -14.77 -11.15 -11.38
CA ALA A 178 -14.23 -9.84 -11.73
C ALA A 178 -13.80 -9.00 -10.53
N THR A 179 -13.95 -9.51 -9.30
CA THR A 179 -13.68 -8.80 -8.06
C THR A 179 -12.54 -9.45 -7.30
N LEU A 180 -11.64 -8.62 -6.78
CA LEU A 180 -10.60 -9.05 -5.84
C LEU A 180 -11.10 -8.79 -4.43
N TYR A 181 -10.95 -9.78 -3.56
CA TYR A 181 -11.31 -9.71 -2.15
C TYR A 181 -10.08 -9.95 -1.28
N GLN A 182 -10.11 -9.35 -0.10
CA GLN A 182 -9.38 -9.84 1.06
C GLN A 182 -10.35 -10.68 1.87
N ALA A 183 -10.05 -11.97 2.00
CA ALA A 183 -10.96 -12.95 2.58
C ALA A 183 -10.31 -13.66 3.75
N ALA A 184 -11.14 -14.12 4.67
CA ALA A 184 -10.78 -15.05 5.71
C ALA A 184 -11.88 -16.11 5.84
N ILE A 185 -11.47 -17.36 6.00
CA ILE A 185 -12.32 -18.51 6.21
C ILE A 185 -11.95 -19.15 7.54
N THR A 186 -12.96 -19.49 8.34
CA THR A 186 -12.79 -20.15 9.64
C THR A 186 -13.80 -21.29 9.77
N PRO A 187 -13.38 -22.47 10.30
CA PRO A 187 -14.31 -23.55 10.59
C PRO A 187 -15.29 -23.15 11.71
N VAL A 188 -16.56 -23.48 11.52
CA VAL A 188 -17.61 -23.37 12.52
C VAL A 188 -17.74 -24.73 13.18
N GLN A 189 -17.49 -24.78 14.50
CA GLN A 189 -17.45 -26.03 15.25
C GLN A 189 -18.33 -25.93 16.49
N ARG A 190 -18.93 -27.05 16.88
CA ARG A 190 -19.55 -27.24 18.19
C ARG A 190 -18.73 -28.30 18.92
N ASP A 191 -18.09 -27.88 20.01
CA ASP A 191 -17.13 -28.72 20.73
C ASP A 191 -15.99 -29.21 19.80
N GLU A 192 -16.01 -30.47 19.37
CA GLU A 192 -15.06 -31.05 18.41
C GLU A 192 -15.71 -31.40 17.06
N ASP A 193 -17.02 -31.17 16.91
CA ASP A 193 -17.77 -31.49 15.70
C ASP A 193 -17.72 -30.31 14.72
N LEU A 194 -17.17 -30.56 13.52
CA LEU A 194 -17.20 -29.62 12.41
C LEU A 194 -18.63 -29.53 11.86
N LEU A 195 -19.20 -28.33 11.92
CA LEU A 195 -20.48 -28.04 11.30
C LEU A 195 -20.28 -27.57 9.85
N GLY A 196 -19.26 -26.74 9.61
CA GLY A 196 -18.94 -26.21 8.28
C GLY A 196 -17.94 -25.07 8.36
N PHE A 197 -18.03 -24.12 7.45
CA PHE A 197 -17.12 -22.98 7.39
C PHE A 197 -17.86 -21.66 7.20
N LEU A 198 -17.30 -20.60 7.79
CA LEU A 198 -17.72 -19.23 7.54
C LEU A 198 -16.60 -18.52 6.79
N LEU A 199 -16.93 -17.94 5.66
CA LEU A 199 -16.07 -17.05 4.89
C LEU A 199 -16.59 -15.63 5.00
N LEU A 200 -15.70 -14.70 5.35
CA LEU A 200 -15.96 -13.26 5.22
C LEU A 200 -14.94 -12.65 4.28
N ALA A 201 -15.40 -11.73 3.44
CA ALA A 201 -14.59 -11.08 2.45
C ALA A 201 -14.89 -9.57 2.37
N GLN A 202 -13.84 -8.79 2.19
CA GLN A 202 -13.90 -7.36 1.91
C GLN A 202 -13.40 -7.10 0.50
N ALA A 203 -14.17 -6.34 -0.29
CA ALA A 203 -13.77 -6.00 -1.65
C ALA A 203 -12.54 -5.09 -1.64
N VAL A 204 -11.61 -5.35 -2.55
CA VAL A 204 -10.48 -4.50 -2.88
C VAL A 204 -10.94 -3.52 -3.96
N ASP A 205 -11.55 -2.42 -3.51
CA ASP A 205 -12.15 -1.37 -4.34
C ASP A 205 -11.28 -0.09 -4.39
N ASP A 206 -11.72 0.93 -5.12
CA ASP A 206 -11.00 2.21 -5.22
C ASP A 206 -10.91 2.91 -3.85
N THR A 207 -11.92 2.76 -2.99
CA THR A 207 -11.92 3.29 -1.62
C THR A 207 -10.74 2.75 -0.81
N PHE A 208 -10.54 1.44 -0.86
CA PHE A 208 -9.42 0.79 -0.21
C PHE A 208 -8.09 1.21 -0.83
N ALA A 209 -7.97 1.24 -2.16
CA ALA A 209 -6.75 1.69 -2.83
C ALA A 209 -6.39 3.14 -2.45
N MET A 210 -7.36 4.04 -2.41
CA MET A 210 -7.18 5.43 -1.95
C MET A 210 -6.67 5.48 -0.52
N LYS A 211 -7.29 4.73 0.40
CA LYS A 211 -6.84 4.65 1.81
C LYS A 211 -5.41 4.14 1.93
N VAL A 212 -5.04 3.10 1.19
CA VAL A 212 -3.68 2.57 1.14
C VAL A 212 -2.72 3.62 0.56
N GLY A 213 -3.16 4.37 -0.46
CA GLY A 213 -2.38 5.43 -1.07
C GLY A 213 -2.13 6.61 -0.13
N ASP A 214 -3.15 7.03 0.61
CA ASP A 214 -3.07 8.11 1.60
C ASP A 214 -2.10 7.78 2.74
N ILE A 215 -2.13 6.51 3.21
CA ILE A 215 -1.25 6.05 4.29
C ILE A 215 0.19 5.90 3.79
N SER A 216 0.39 5.39 2.58
CA SER A 216 1.72 5.07 2.04
C SER A 216 2.41 6.23 1.30
N GLY A 217 1.66 7.27 0.92
CA GLY A 217 2.16 8.39 0.13
C GLY A 217 2.41 8.08 -1.35
N ALA A 218 2.12 6.86 -1.79
CA ALA A 218 2.26 6.37 -3.16
C ALA A 218 0.92 5.88 -3.70
N HIS A 219 0.71 5.98 -5.01
CA HIS A 219 -0.49 5.43 -5.64
C HIS A 219 -0.37 3.91 -5.79
N ILE A 220 -1.51 3.23 -5.85
CA ILE A 220 -1.62 1.79 -6.02
C ILE A 220 -2.74 1.48 -7.00
N ALA A 221 -2.52 0.51 -7.88
CA ALA A 221 -3.54 -0.06 -8.75
C ALA A 221 -3.48 -1.60 -8.69
N TYR A 222 -4.62 -2.24 -8.50
CA TYR A 222 -4.79 -3.69 -8.60
C TYR A 222 -5.21 -4.04 -10.02
N LEU A 223 -4.52 -5.02 -10.61
CA LEU A 223 -4.57 -5.34 -12.02
C LEU A 223 -4.85 -6.82 -12.20
N PHE A 224 -5.77 -7.18 -13.10
CA PHE A 224 -5.96 -8.56 -13.54
C PHE A 224 -5.32 -8.79 -14.90
N PRO A 225 -4.77 -10.01 -15.12
CA PRO A 225 -4.29 -10.40 -16.43
C PRO A 225 -5.44 -10.36 -17.45
N GLY A 226 -5.11 -9.97 -18.68
CA GLY A 226 -6.05 -9.84 -19.78
C GLY A 226 -5.47 -9.00 -20.92
N SER A 227 -6.12 -9.05 -22.08
CA SER A 227 -5.80 -8.20 -23.23
C SER A 227 -7.04 -7.41 -23.65
N PRO A 228 -7.20 -6.14 -23.21
CA PRO A 228 -6.24 -5.35 -22.42
C PRO A 228 -6.20 -5.75 -20.93
N VAL A 229 -5.11 -5.39 -20.25
CA VAL A 229 -4.99 -5.53 -18.79
C VAL A 229 -6.13 -4.77 -18.13
N LYS A 230 -6.81 -5.42 -17.18
CA LYS A 230 -7.96 -4.83 -16.49
C LYS A 230 -7.50 -4.20 -15.18
N VAL A 231 -7.73 -2.90 -15.02
CA VAL A 231 -7.62 -2.23 -13.72
C VAL A 231 -8.87 -2.56 -12.91
N VAL A 232 -8.68 -3.20 -11.76
CA VAL A 232 -9.75 -3.66 -10.87
C VAL A 232 -10.07 -2.60 -9.83
N SER A 233 -9.03 -2.00 -9.26
CA SER A 233 -9.11 -0.94 -8.26
C SER A 233 -7.88 -0.05 -8.38
N SER A 234 -8.02 1.24 -8.12
CA SER A 234 -6.95 2.21 -8.24
C SER A 234 -7.13 3.40 -7.29
N SER A 235 -6.01 3.96 -6.82
CA SER A 235 -5.99 5.27 -6.15
C SER A 235 -5.66 6.42 -7.09
N LEU A 236 -5.54 6.15 -8.39
CA LEU A 236 -5.41 7.16 -9.44
C LEU A 236 -6.79 7.71 -9.83
N SER A 237 -6.82 8.87 -10.50
CA SER A 237 -8.08 9.31 -11.12
C SER A 237 -8.50 8.39 -12.27
N ASP A 238 -9.80 8.38 -12.60
CA ASP A 238 -10.35 7.55 -13.68
C ASP A 238 -9.60 7.71 -15.02
N GLU A 239 -9.25 8.95 -15.37
CA GLU A 239 -8.48 9.26 -16.58
C GLU A 239 -7.09 8.60 -16.54
N GLN A 240 -6.38 8.70 -15.41
CA GLN A 240 -5.07 8.10 -15.21
C GLN A 240 -5.14 6.57 -15.19
N ALA A 241 -6.20 5.99 -14.62
CA ALA A 241 -6.42 4.55 -14.60
C ALA A 241 -6.68 3.99 -16.01
N GLN A 242 -7.43 4.71 -16.84
CA GLN A 242 -7.64 4.34 -18.25
C GLN A 242 -6.34 4.44 -19.05
N ASP A 243 -5.55 5.49 -18.85
CA ASP A 243 -4.25 5.63 -19.49
C ASP A 243 -3.27 4.56 -19.01
N LEU A 244 -3.35 4.17 -17.75
CA LEU A 244 -2.56 3.07 -17.21
C LEU A 244 -2.87 1.77 -17.96
N ALA A 245 -4.15 1.40 -18.09
CA ALA A 245 -4.55 0.20 -18.81
C ALA A 245 -4.01 0.16 -20.26
N LYS A 246 -4.00 1.31 -20.96
CA LYS A 246 -3.45 1.42 -22.32
C LYS A 246 -1.94 1.23 -22.37
N ASN A 247 -1.21 1.77 -21.38
CA ASN A 247 0.25 1.64 -21.29
C ASN A 247 0.71 0.23 -20.91
N LEU A 248 -0.16 -0.55 -20.25
CA LEU A 248 0.10 -1.92 -19.83
C LEU A 248 -0.29 -2.98 -20.88
N GLY A 249 -0.26 -2.63 -22.17
CA GLY A 249 -0.62 -3.55 -23.26
C GLY A 249 0.15 -4.89 -23.21
N PRO A 250 -0.36 -5.94 -23.89
CA PRO A 250 0.17 -7.31 -23.77
C PRO A 250 1.64 -7.45 -24.16
N ASP A 251 2.14 -6.59 -25.07
CA ASP A 251 3.54 -6.61 -25.49
C ASP A 251 4.49 -5.90 -24.51
N SER A 252 3.96 -5.12 -23.58
CA SER A 252 4.76 -4.40 -22.59
C SER A 252 5.41 -5.36 -21.59
N VAL A 253 6.54 -4.94 -21.02
CA VAL A 253 7.23 -5.71 -19.96
C VAL A 253 6.28 -5.96 -18.78
N ALA A 254 5.46 -4.97 -18.44
CA ALA A 254 4.49 -5.09 -17.37
C ALA A 254 3.34 -6.03 -17.72
N GLY A 255 2.78 -5.97 -18.93
CA GLY A 255 1.72 -6.88 -19.39
C GLY A 255 2.15 -8.34 -19.27
N LYS A 256 3.33 -8.68 -19.79
CA LYS A 256 3.91 -10.04 -19.67
C LYS A 256 4.17 -10.46 -18.23
N ALA A 257 4.63 -9.53 -17.40
CA ALA A 257 4.87 -9.79 -15.99
C ALA A 257 3.56 -10.08 -15.24
N ILE A 258 2.47 -9.37 -15.55
CA ILE A 258 1.13 -9.63 -14.98
C ILE A 258 0.64 -11.03 -15.39
N GLU A 259 0.77 -11.39 -16.66
CA GLU A 259 0.35 -12.71 -17.16
C GLU A 259 1.13 -13.88 -16.54
N THR A 260 2.38 -13.64 -16.17
CA THR A 260 3.28 -14.67 -15.62
C THR A 260 3.48 -14.58 -14.11
N ALA A 261 2.73 -13.70 -13.42
CA ALA A 261 2.87 -13.42 -11.99
C ALA A 261 4.30 -13.02 -11.55
N GLN A 262 5.01 -12.28 -12.42
CA GLN A 262 6.37 -11.83 -12.15
C GLN A 262 6.41 -10.40 -11.58
N SER A 263 7.37 -10.16 -10.69
CA SER A 263 7.63 -8.83 -10.15
C SER A 263 8.49 -8.01 -11.12
N VAL A 264 8.23 -6.71 -11.21
CA VAL A 264 9.05 -5.72 -11.92
C VAL A 264 9.45 -4.62 -10.94
N GLU A 265 10.73 -4.53 -10.62
CA GLU A 265 11.26 -3.59 -9.62
C GLU A 265 11.24 -2.13 -10.06
N THR A 266 11.25 -1.86 -11.37
CA THR A 266 11.18 -0.50 -11.88
C THR A 266 10.46 -0.48 -13.21
N LEU A 267 9.37 0.27 -13.24
CA LEU A 267 8.55 0.49 -14.42
C LEU A 267 8.39 2.00 -14.61
N GLU A 268 8.87 2.51 -15.74
CA GLU A 268 8.63 3.90 -16.13
C GLU A 268 7.36 3.98 -16.97
N LEU A 269 6.43 4.85 -16.57
CA LEU A 269 5.15 5.05 -17.23
C LEU A 269 4.92 6.53 -17.52
N THR A 270 4.14 6.81 -18.56
CA THR A 270 3.64 8.16 -18.83
C THR A 270 2.12 8.12 -18.74
N LEU A 271 1.56 8.79 -17.73
CA LEU A 271 0.12 8.86 -17.48
C LEU A 271 -0.29 10.33 -17.60
N GLY A 272 -1.17 10.66 -18.55
CA GLY A 272 -1.41 12.04 -18.96
C GLY A 272 -0.11 12.74 -19.38
N SER A 273 0.19 13.89 -18.77
CA SER A 273 1.43 14.65 -19.00
C SER A 273 2.57 14.31 -18.03
N GLY A 274 2.31 13.47 -17.03
CA GLY A 274 3.26 13.18 -15.95
C GLY A 274 4.11 11.95 -16.22
N LYS A 275 5.37 11.99 -15.78
CA LYS A 275 6.23 10.80 -15.69
C LYS A 275 6.02 10.11 -14.35
N TRP A 276 5.88 8.79 -14.38
CA TRP A 276 5.62 7.95 -13.23
C TRP A 276 6.65 6.84 -13.17
N ILE A 277 7.05 6.50 -11.95
CA ILE A 277 7.92 5.38 -11.66
C ILE A 277 7.13 4.44 -10.77
N GLY A 278 7.12 3.16 -11.11
CA GLY A 278 6.36 2.17 -10.38
C GLY A 278 7.05 0.84 -10.19
N ARG A 279 6.42 0.02 -9.35
CA ARG A 279 6.80 -1.37 -9.11
C ARG A 279 5.59 -2.26 -9.25
N LEU A 280 5.74 -3.33 -10.02
CA LEU A 280 4.73 -4.35 -10.17
C LEU A 280 5.10 -5.54 -9.30
N ARG A 281 4.15 -6.06 -8.53
CA ARG A 281 4.30 -7.32 -7.80
C ARG A 281 3.03 -8.14 -7.93
N PRO A 282 3.11 -9.48 -8.02
CA PRO A 282 1.92 -10.31 -7.88
C PRO A 282 1.26 -10.02 -6.52
N VAL A 283 -0.07 -10.06 -6.46
CA VAL A 283 -0.81 -9.87 -5.20
C VAL A 283 -0.42 -10.96 -4.21
N ASP A 284 -0.30 -12.18 -4.71
CA ASP A 284 0.28 -13.33 -4.03
C ASP A 284 1.13 -14.09 -5.04
N ALA A 285 2.40 -14.32 -4.70
CA ALA A 285 3.34 -15.00 -5.59
C ALA A 285 3.06 -16.50 -5.69
N ASP A 286 2.49 -17.10 -4.64
CA ASP A 286 2.26 -18.54 -4.52
C ASP A 286 0.92 -18.95 -5.15
N ALA A 287 -0.07 -18.04 -5.14
CA ALA A 287 -1.35 -18.25 -5.82
C ALA A 287 -1.24 -18.17 -7.36
N GLY A 288 -0.20 -17.53 -7.89
CA GLY A 288 -0.01 -17.40 -9.34
C GLY A 288 -0.85 -16.28 -9.99
N PRO A 289 -0.94 -16.24 -11.34
CA PRO A 289 -1.35 -15.03 -12.06
C PRO A 289 -2.85 -14.69 -11.94
N HIS A 290 -3.68 -15.64 -11.51
CA HIS A 290 -5.13 -15.47 -11.47
C HIS A 290 -5.57 -14.43 -10.42
N LEU A 291 -4.85 -14.26 -9.30
CA LEU A 291 -5.13 -13.19 -8.33
C LEU A 291 -4.69 -11.80 -8.81
N GLY A 292 -3.91 -11.74 -9.90
CA GLY A 292 -3.46 -10.50 -10.49
C GLY A 292 -2.21 -9.92 -9.83
N SER A 293 -2.01 -8.62 -10.04
CA SER A 293 -0.83 -7.88 -9.60
C SER A 293 -1.19 -6.54 -9.00
N ALA A 294 -0.41 -6.10 -8.02
CA ALA A 294 -0.45 -4.74 -7.49
C ALA A 294 0.67 -3.91 -8.14
N LEU A 295 0.30 -2.78 -8.71
CA LEU A 295 1.21 -1.80 -9.28
C LEU A 295 1.26 -0.58 -8.37
N LEU A 296 2.45 -0.30 -7.86
CA LEU A 296 2.75 0.85 -7.01
C LEU A 296 3.32 1.95 -7.87
N LEU A 297 2.89 3.19 -7.66
CA LEU A 297 3.22 4.31 -8.53
C LEU A 297 3.55 5.55 -7.71
N THR A 298 4.63 6.23 -8.07
CA THR A 298 4.92 7.59 -7.61
C THR A 298 5.17 8.48 -8.80
N SER A 299 4.72 9.73 -8.73
CA SER A 299 5.10 10.71 -9.76
C SER A 299 6.58 11.01 -9.62
N ALA A 300 7.26 11.09 -10.77
CA ALA A 300 8.64 11.50 -10.86
C ALA A 300 8.83 12.83 -10.12
N ASP A 301 8.00 13.83 -10.42
CA ASP A 301 8.12 15.18 -9.84
C ASP A 301 8.02 15.18 -8.32
N ARG A 302 7.13 14.36 -7.73
CA ARG A 302 7.04 14.21 -6.27
C ARG A 302 8.29 13.58 -5.68
N ALA A 303 8.85 12.57 -6.35
CA ALA A 303 10.09 11.94 -5.92
C ALA A 303 11.29 12.90 -6.05
N TYR A 304 11.30 13.79 -7.05
CA TYR A 304 12.35 14.79 -7.27
C TYR A 304 12.19 16.07 -6.42
N ALA A 305 11.01 16.35 -5.86
CA ALA A 305 10.73 17.59 -5.12
C ALA A 305 11.65 17.79 -3.90
N GLY A 306 11.98 16.71 -3.18
CA GLY A 306 12.92 16.76 -2.06
C GLY A 306 14.32 17.19 -2.48
N PHE A 307 14.78 16.71 -3.64
CA PHE A 307 16.08 17.06 -4.22
C PHE A 307 16.12 18.50 -4.75
N GLN A 308 15.06 18.94 -5.45
CA GLN A 308 14.96 20.31 -5.95
C GLN A 308 15.05 21.35 -4.82
N ARG A 309 14.51 21.05 -3.63
CA ARG A 309 14.63 21.91 -2.46
C ARG A 309 16.10 22.05 -2.00
N ILE A 310 16.87 20.96 -2.01
CA ILE A 310 18.30 20.98 -1.66
C ILE A 310 19.11 21.70 -2.74
N LEU A 311 18.85 21.42 -4.02
CA LEU A 311 19.53 22.06 -5.14
C LEU A 311 19.30 23.58 -5.14
N ASN A 312 18.06 24.03 -4.93
CA ASN A 312 17.74 25.45 -4.81
C ASN A 312 18.40 26.10 -3.60
N LEU A 313 18.59 25.37 -2.50
CA LEU A 313 19.27 25.88 -1.31
C LEU A 313 20.78 26.03 -1.53
N VAL A 314 21.40 25.09 -2.26
CA VAL A 314 22.81 25.17 -2.67
C VAL A 314 23.04 26.28 -3.70
N LEU A 315 22.16 26.39 -4.69
CA LEU A 315 22.22 27.46 -5.70
C LEU A 315 21.94 28.85 -5.09
N ALA A 316 21.10 28.95 -4.06
CA ALA A 316 20.88 30.19 -3.32
C ALA A 316 22.03 30.55 -2.37
N ALA A 317 22.82 29.56 -1.90
CA ALA A 317 24.00 29.78 -1.08
C ALA A 317 25.24 30.18 -1.91
N GLY A 318 25.31 29.77 -3.18
CA GLY A 318 26.43 30.03 -4.10
C GLY A 318 26.82 31.50 -4.31
N PRO A 319 25.90 32.48 -4.43
CA PRO A 319 26.28 33.85 -4.76
C PRO A 319 26.88 34.65 -3.60
N ARG A 320 26.85 34.15 -2.36
CA ARG A 320 27.37 34.90 -1.20
C ARG A 320 28.87 34.74 -0.96
N PHE A 321 29.53 33.79 -1.62
CA PHE A 321 30.94 33.50 -1.34
C PHE A 321 31.96 34.22 -2.25
N THR A 322 31.51 34.93 -3.29
CA THR A 322 32.41 35.65 -4.21
C THR A 322 32.60 37.14 -3.88
N GLY A 323 32.10 37.61 -2.73
CA GLY A 323 32.07 39.05 -2.39
C GLY A 323 32.98 39.54 -1.25
N VAL A 324 33.66 38.66 -0.51
CA VAL A 324 34.48 39.06 0.66
C VAL A 324 35.94 38.73 0.41
N GLY A 325 36.61 39.58 -0.38
CA GLY A 325 37.99 39.33 -0.77
C GLY A 325 38.72 40.53 -1.35
N ALA A 326 38.47 41.75 -0.87
CA ALA A 326 39.41 42.88 -1.06
C ALA A 326 38.99 44.10 -0.20
N SER A 327 39.96 44.64 0.56
CA SER A 327 39.90 45.84 1.42
C SER A 327 39.29 45.61 2.82
N ALA A 328 39.90 46.01 3.93
CA ALA A 328 41.08 46.82 4.17
C ALA A 328 41.67 46.53 5.57
N VAL A 329 43.00 46.52 5.61
CA VAL A 329 43.90 47.11 6.62
C VAL A 329 43.26 47.60 7.94
N VAL A 330 43.73 46.99 9.03
CA VAL A 330 43.67 47.42 10.43
C VAL A 330 44.39 48.77 10.61
N PRO A 331 43.88 49.65 11.49
CA PRO A 331 44.74 50.04 12.61
C PRO A 331 44.02 49.99 13.97
N ALA A 332 44.84 49.66 14.96
CA ALA A 332 44.52 49.63 16.39
C ALA A 332 44.29 51.04 16.96
N GLY A 333 43.40 51.16 17.95
CA GLY A 333 43.16 52.41 18.68
C GLY A 333 42.22 52.26 19.87
N GLN A 334 42.82 52.07 21.05
CA GLN A 334 42.37 52.24 22.44
C GLN A 334 40.96 52.81 22.75
N GLY A 335 40.14 51.97 23.42
CA GLY A 335 39.59 52.14 24.77
C GLY A 335 38.79 53.40 25.17
N HIS A 336 37.52 53.21 25.58
CA HIS A 336 37.03 53.62 26.91
C HIS A 336 35.64 53.06 27.22
N PHE A 337 35.47 52.60 28.46
CA PHE A 337 34.21 52.24 29.11
C PHE A 337 33.40 53.49 29.45
N ALA A 338 32.07 53.48 29.23
CA ALA A 338 31.09 54.23 30.04
C ALA A 338 29.63 53.86 29.68
N THR A 339 28.92 53.30 30.66
CA THR A 339 27.55 53.61 31.15
C THR A 339 26.40 53.96 30.18
N GLY A 340 25.23 53.34 30.40
CA GLY A 340 23.90 53.78 29.91
C GLY A 340 23.46 55.16 30.46
N PRO A 341 22.17 55.59 30.44
CA PRO A 341 20.94 54.77 30.38
C PRO A 341 19.73 55.34 29.56
N SER A 342 18.67 54.53 29.49
CA SER A 342 17.22 54.88 29.63
C SER A 342 16.42 55.74 28.62
N ILE A 343 15.10 55.46 28.63
CA ILE A 343 13.93 56.21 28.13
C ILE A 343 13.62 55.96 26.64
N GLY A 344 12.39 55.67 26.16
CA GLY A 344 11.02 55.63 26.71
C GLY A 344 10.08 55.25 25.54
N ALA A 345 9.04 54.46 25.78
CA ALA A 345 7.64 54.88 25.91
C ALA A 345 6.86 55.10 24.58
N GLY A 346 5.71 54.42 24.47
CA GLY A 346 4.62 54.67 23.51
C GLY A 346 4.37 53.49 22.56
N GLY A 347 3.15 52.97 22.35
CA GLY A 347 1.82 53.36 22.78
C GLY A 347 0.77 52.41 22.16
N ARG A 348 -0.32 52.26 22.90
CA ARG A 348 -1.58 51.49 22.73
C ARG A 348 -2.23 51.47 21.32
N ARG A 349 -2.98 50.38 21.04
CA ARG A 349 -4.43 50.34 20.64
C ARG A 349 -4.86 48.87 20.46
N SER A 350 -5.69 48.29 21.35
CA SER A 350 -7.18 48.29 21.42
C SER A 350 -7.89 47.57 20.27
N GLY A 351 -8.61 46.49 20.60
CA GLY A 351 -9.52 45.80 19.69
C GLY A 351 -10.23 44.62 20.37
N ARG A 352 -10.99 44.90 21.44
CA ARG A 352 -11.87 43.95 22.14
C ARG A 352 -13.25 43.99 21.47
N ARG A 353 -13.78 42.86 21.02
CA ARG A 353 -15.23 42.67 20.82
C ARG A 353 -15.73 41.57 21.75
N GLN A 354 -16.69 41.97 22.58
CA GLN A 354 -17.54 41.14 23.42
C GLN A 354 -18.67 40.52 22.58
N LEU A 355 -19.16 39.36 23.02
CA LEU A 355 -20.55 38.86 22.97
C LEU A 355 -20.63 37.66 23.96
N PRO A 356 -21.83 37.28 24.46
CA PRO A 356 -22.07 37.28 25.90
C PRO A 356 -22.41 35.90 26.49
N ASP A 357 -22.55 35.95 27.82
CA ASP A 357 -22.92 34.93 28.80
C ASP A 357 -23.94 33.86 28.39
N ALA A 358 -23.62 32.62 28.79
CA ALA A 358 -24.59 31.65 29.28
C ALA A 358 -23.99 30.88 30.47
N ARG A 359 -24.36 31.31 31.69
CA ARG A 359 -24.40 30.50 32.94
C ARG A 359 -25.47 29.42 32.79
N VAL A 360 -25.53 28.28 33.49
CA VAL A 360 -24.78 27.58 34.54
C VAL A 360 -25.43 26.18 34.59
N GLY A 361 -24.64 25.12 34.83
CA GLY A 361 -25.15 23.80 35.18
C GLY A 361 -24.03 22.93 35.76
N VAL A 362 -23.94 22.92 37.09
CA VAL A 362 -22.93 22.23 37.91
C VAL A 362 -23.24 20.74 38.02
N GLY A 363 -22.22 19.87 37.93
CA GLY A 363 -22.42 18.44 38.25
C GLY A 363 -21.17 17.55 38.18
N HIS A 364 -20.43 17.51 39.29
CA HIS A 364 -19.63 16.38 39.78
C HIS A 364 -18.19 16.07 39.31
N ARG A 365 -17.47 15.54 40.30
CA ARG A 365 -16.03 15.42 40.55
C ARG A 365 -15.54 14.00 40.22
N ARG A 366 -14.19 13.92 40.03
CA ARG A 366 -13.29 12.75 40.28
C ARG A 366 -13.42 11.61 39.26
N THR A 367 -12.39 10.94 38.76
CA THR A 367 -10.96 10.78 39.11
C THR A 367 -10.29 10.19 37.87
N GLY A 368 -9.15 10.71 37.41
CA GLY A 368 -8.41 10.12 36.29
C GLY A 368 -7.49 8.97 36.72
N PRO A 369 -7.22 7.98 35.86
CA PRO A 369 -6.08 7.10 36.01
C PRO A 369 -4.91 7.52 35.12
N ALA A 370 -3.73 7.14 35.60
CA ALA A 370 -2.41 7.51 35.13
C ALA A 370 -2.06 6.91 33.77
N VAL A 371 -1.33 7.70 32.98
CA VAL A 371 -0.70 7.28 31.72
C VAL A 371 0.56 6.48 32.04
N ALA A 372 0.52 5.16 31.83
CA ALA A 372 1.69 4.30 31.88
C ALA A 372 2.43 4.36 30.53
N GLN A 373 3.66 4.88 30.56
CA GLN A 373 4.60 4.81 29.44
C GLN A 373 5.09 3.37 29.25
N PHE A 374 4.63 2.69 28.20
CA PHE A 374 5.22 1.43 27.76
C PHE A 374 6.48 1.70 26.93
N ARG A 375 7.65 1.39 27.52
CA ARG A 375 8.91 1.22 26.80
C ARG A 375 8.89 -0.13 26.08
N SER A 376 8.97 -0.09 24.75
CA SER A 376 9.14 -1.24 23.88
C SER A 376 10.54 -1.83 24.06
N ALA A 377 10.61 -3.10 24.46
CA ALA A 377 11.82 -3.93 24.41
C ALA A 377 11.86 -4.69 23.07
N PRO A 378 13.06 -4.95 22.51
CA PRO A 378 13.19 -5.61 21.21
C PRO A 378 12.88 -7.11 21.29
N VAL A 379 11.93 -7.56 20.47
CA VAL A 379 11.60 -8.97 20.25
C VAL A 379 12.68 -9.60 19.35
N ARG A 380 13.33 -10.65 19.85
CA ARG A 380 14.22 -11.53 19.07
C ARG A 380 13.38 -12.41 18.14
N PRO A 381 13.76 -12.59 16.86
CA PRO A 381 13.12 -13.58 16.00
C PRO A 381 13.55 -15.00 16.42
N SER A 382 12.55 -15.81 16.74
CA SER A 382 12.66 -17.24 17.03
C SER A 382 12.31 -18.02 15.75
N GLY A 383 13.13 -19.01 15.40
CA GLY A 383 12.67 -20.19 14.66
C GLY A 383 12.88 -20.22 13.13
N GLU A 384 14.12 -20.20 12.68
CA GLU A 384 14.52 -20.61 11.33
C GLU A 384 14.35 -22.13 11.16
N LYS A 385 13.21 -22.58 10.59
CA LYS A 385 13.02 -24.00 10.20
C LYS A 385 13.76 -24.28 8.89
N ARG A 386 14.92 -24.93 9.00
CA ARG A 386 15.66 -25.51 7.88
C ARG A 386 14.87 -26.64 7.22
N TYR A 387 14.42 -26.44 5.98
CA TYR A 387 14.04 -27.52 5.09
C TYR A 387 15.30 -28.26 4.61
N ARG A 388 15.47 -29.48 5.12
CA ARG A 388 16.53 -30.42 4.72
C ARG A 388 16.10 -31.08 3.40
N ARG A 389 16.76 -30.71 2.30
CA ARG A 389 16.66 -31.43 1.02
C ARG A 389 17.07 -32.89 1.21
N LEU A 390 16.12 -33.81 1.01
CA LEU A 390 16.42 -35.22 0.73
C LEU A 390 16.76 -35.33 -0.76
N ARG A 391 18.06 -35.54 -1.03
CA ARG A 391 18.57 -35.99 -2.32
C ARG A 391 19.01 -37.45 -2.17
N ASP A 392 18.80 -38.18 -3.25
CA ASP A 392 19.39 -39.47 -3.65
C ASP A 392 18.76 -40.76 -3.13
N LYS A 393 17.99 -41.40 -4.03
CA LYS A 393 18.16 -42.82 -4.36
C LYS A 393 18.09 -43.01 -5.89
N PRO A 394 19.09 -43.64 -6.52
CA PRO A 394 19.02 -44.07 -7.91
C PRO A 394 18.21 -45.37 -8.04
N VAL A 395 17.34 -45.42 -9.05
CA VAL A 395 16.65 -46.64 -9.49
C VAL A 395 17.66 -47.52 -10.21
N ALA A 396 17.82 -48.74 -9.73
CA ALA A 396 18.63 -49.77 -10.35
C ALA A 396 17.94 -50.30 -11.62
N VAL A 397 18.72 -50.35 -12.69
CA VAL A 397 18.47 -51.09 -13.92
C VAL A 397 18.57 -52.59 -13.61
N SER A 398 17.65 -53.39 -14.11
CA SER A 398 17.86 -54.84 -14.32
C SER A 398 17.19 -55.28 -15.62
N ALA A 399 17.87 -56.24 -16.22
CA ALA A 399 17.83 -56.69 -17.61
C ALA A 399 16.50 -57.33 -18.06
#